data_AF-A0A8B3L5I1-F1
#
_entry.id   AF-A0A8B3L5I1-F1
#
_cell.length_a   1.000
_cell.length_b   1.000
_cell.length_c   1.000
_cell.angle_alpha   90.00
_cell.angle_beta   90.00
_cell.angle_gamma   90.00
#
_symmetry.space_group_name_H-M   'P 1'
#
loop_
_entity.id
_entity.type
_entity.pdbx_description
1 polymer ?
#
loop_
_entity_poly.entity_id
_entity_poly.type
_entity_poly.pdbx_seq_one_letter_code
_entity_poly.pdbx_strand_id
1 'polypeptide(L)' 'MNAATGDKVEVSANSIQVTHRNGMKESIENGRFRMEDKFGRTIVERKATVADLDRLKSL' A
#
# COMPACT_ATOMS: atom_id res chain seq x y z
N MET A 1 7.08 15.05 1.43
CA MET A 1 7.80 13.96 0.74
C MET A 1 8.31 13.02 1.82
N ASN A 2 7.62 11.92 2.12
CA ASN A 2 8.27 10.85 2.87
C ASN A 2 9.06 9.98 1.89
N ALA A 3 10.36 10.25 1.90
CA ALA A 3 11.36 9.83 0.93
C ALA A 3 11.85 8.39 1.16
N ALA A 4 10.97 7.39 1.22
CA ALA A 4 11.45 6.01 1.25
C ALA A 4 11.77 5.47 -0.15
N THR A 5 10.91 5.64 -1.16
CA THR A 5 11.11 4.87 -2.41
C THR A 5 10.52 5.46 -3.70
N GLY A 6 10.08 6.72 -3.71
CA GLY A 6 9.47 7.34 -4.91
C GLY A 6 8.11 6.72 -5.26
N ASP A 7 7.43 6.23 -4.23
CA ASP A 7 6.15 5.56 -4.30
C ASP A 7 5.04 6.59 -4.41
N LYS A 8 4.08 6.34 -5.30
CA LYS A 8 2.88 7.17 -5.38
C LYS A 8 1.85 6.59 -4.41
N VAL A 9 1.60 7.31 -3.33
CA VAL A 9 0.55 6.96 -2.35
C VAL A 9 -0.73 7.71 -2.71
N GLU A 10 -1.82 6.97 -2.88
CA GLU A 10 -3.18 7.46 -3.04
C GLU A 10 -4.01 7.00 -1.84
N VAL A 11 -4.34 7.95 -0.97
CA VAL A 11 -5.22 7.73 0.17
C VAL A 11 -6.64 8.09 -0.23
N SER A 12 -7.53 7.12 -0.19
CA SER A 12 -8.97 7.29 -0.32
C SER A 12 -9.66 7.16 1.03
N ALA A 13 -10.92 7.60 1.14
CA ALA A 13 -11.65 7.68 2.41
C ALA A 13 -11.71 6.35 3.21
N ASN A 14 -11.63 5.20 2.53
CA ASN A 14 -11.68 3.88 3.17
C ASN A 14 -10.62 2.89 2.65
N SER A 15 -9.71 3.36 1.79
CA SER A 15 -8.69 2.52 1.17
C SER A 15 -7.41 3.31 0.95
N ILE A 16 -6.28 2.62 0.96
CA ILE A 16 -4.99 3.25 0.66
C ILE A 16 -4.30 2.43 -0.41
N GLN A 17 -3.85 3.06 -1.48
CA GLN A 17 -3.12 2.41 -2.55
C GLN A 17 -1.73 3.04 -2.67
N VAL A 18 -0.71 2.22 -2.81
CA VAL A 18 0.68 2.61 -3.06
C VAL A 18 1.09 1.99 -4.37
N THR A 19 1.60 2.82 -5.28
CA THR A 19 2.19 2.36 -6.54
C THR A 19 3.69 2.60 -6.50
N HIS A 20 4.46 1.51 -6.53
CA HIS A 20 5.92 1.58 -6.56
C HIS A 20 6.42 1.74 -7.99
N ARG A 21 7.58 2.39 -8.15
CA ARG A 21 8.28 2.52 -9.45
C ARG A 21 8.66 1.16 -10.06
N ASN A 22 8.84 0.12 -9.23
CA ASN A 22 9.18 -1.22 -9.69
C ASN A 22 7.99 -1.95 -10.37
N GLY A 23 6.79 -1.37 -10.35
CA GLY A 23 5.56 -1.95 -10.89
C GLY A 23 4.72 -2.73 -9.89
N MET A 24 5.17 -2.87 -8.64
CA MET A 24 4.38 -3.41 -7.53
C MET A 24 3.35 -2.38 -7.08
N LYS A 25 2.22 -2.90 -6.60
CA LYS A 25 1.12 -2.12 -6.03
C LYS A 25 0.77 -2.68 -4.67
N GLU A 26 0.72 -1.83 -3.66
CA GLU A 26 0.16 -2.16 -2.36
C GLU A 26 -1.22 -1.53 -2.24
N SER A 27 -2.18 -2.25 -1.69
CA SER A 27 -3.53 -1.77 -1.44
C SER A 27 -3.95 -2.20 -0.05
N ILE A 28 -4.50 -1.27 0.71
CA ILE A 28 -5.12 -1.54 2.00
C ILE A 28 -6.59 -1.22 1.88
N GLU A 29 -7.43 -2.23 2.09
CA GLU A 29 -8.87 -2.08 2.15
C GLU A 29 -9.43 -2.85 3.34
N ASN A 30 -10.33 -2.21 4.08
CA ASN A 30 -11.03 -2.86 5.20
C ASN A 30 -10.08 -3.49 6.25
N GLY A 31 -8.93 -2.84 6.49
CA GLY A 31 -7.90 -3.36 7.40
C GLY A 31 -7.17 -4.61 6.89
N ARG A 32 -7.17 -4.86 5.57
CA ARG A 32 -6.38 -5.92 4.94
C ARG A 32 -5.38 -5.28 3.99
N PHE A 33 -4.11 -5.65 4.16
CA PHE A 33 -3.02 -5.27 3.29
C PHE A 33 -2.87 -6.33 2.19
N ARG A 34 -2.86 -5.87 0.95
CA ARG A 34 -2.62 -6.66 -0.25
C ARG A 34 -1.46 -6.04 -1.01
N MET A 35 -0.49 -6.87 -1.41
CA MET A 35 0.56 -6.47 -2.33
C MET A 35 0.47 -7.31 -3.59
N GLU A 36 0.28 -6.62 -4.71
CA GLU A 36 0.32 -7.19 -6.05
C GLU A 36 1.61 -6.83 -6.77
N ASP A 37 2.16 -7.79 -7.48
CA ASP A 37 3.30 -7.56 -8.37
C ASP A 37 2.83 -6.94 -9.71
N LYS A 38 3.78 -6.53 -10.56
CA LYS A 38 3.53 -5.97 -11.90
C LYS A 38 2.72 -6.89 -12.80
N PHE A 39 2.73 -8.20 -12.53
CA PHE A 39 1.94 -9.20 -13.25
C PHE A 39 0.51 -9.42 -12.69
N GLY A 40 0.07 -8.62 -11.70
CA GLY A 40 -1.27 -8.77 -11.07
C GLY A 40 -1.37 -10.01 -10.18
N ARG A 41 -0.23 -10.51 -9.68
CA ARG A 41 -0.19 -11.64 -8.75
C ARG A 41 -0.15 -11.09 -7.33
N THR A 42 -1.08 -11.52 -6.49
CA THR A 42 -1.03 -11.24 -5.05
C THR A 42 0.16 -11.97 -4.43
N ILE A 43 1.18 -11.23 -4.05
CA ILE A 43 2.39 -11.75 -3.39
C ILE A 43 2.19 -11.81 -1.89
N VAL A 44 1.52 -10.80 -1.33
CA VAL A 44 1.26 -10.71 0.11
C VAL A 44 -0.21 -10.36 0.31
N GLU A 45 -0.88 -11.13 1.16
CA GLU A 45 -2.17 -10.75 1.73
C GLU A 45 -2.10 -10.99 3.24
N ARG A 46 -2.26 -9.93 4.04
CA ARG A 46 -2.25 -10.00 5.50
C ARG A 46 -3.23 -9.01 6.10
N LYS A 47 -3.60 -9.20 7.37
CA LYS A 47 -4.31 -8.15 8.11
C LYS A 47 -3.40 -6.92 8.20
N ALA A 48 -3.89 -5.78 7.73
CA ALA A 48 -3.24 -4.51 7.98
C ALA A 48 -3.32 -4.23 9.48
N THR A 49 -2.18 -3.95 10.08
CA THR A 49 -2.15 -3.53 11.48
C THR A 49 -2.37 -2.02 11.58
N VAL A 50 -2.73 -1.54 12.77
CA VAL A 50 -2.88 -0.11 13.02
C VAL A 50 -1.56 0.63 12.72
N ALA A 51 -0.41 -0.02 12.93
CA ALA A 51 0.89 0.50 12.56
C ALA A 51 1.06 0.68 11.03
N ASP A 52 0.49 -0.23 10.21
CA ASP A 52 0.48 -0.05 8.75
C ASP A 52 -0.39 1.15 8.37
N LEU A 53 -1.59 1.26 8.93
CA LEU A 53 -2.49 2.40 8.66
C LEU A 53 -1.86 3.73 9.07
N ASP A 54 -1.21 3.79 10.23
CA ASP A 54 -0.52 4.97 10.72
C ASP A 54 0.66 5.34 9.82
N ARG A 55 1.48 4.34 9.42
CA ARG A 55 2.57 4.52 8.47
C ARG A 55 2.08 5.07 7.12
N LEU A 56 0.98 4.53 6.59
CA LEU A 56 0.43 4.98 5.31
C LEU A 56 -0.26 6.35 5.41
N LYS A 57 -0.84 6.72 6.55
CA LYS A 57 -1.34 8.08 6.79
C LYS A 57 -0.24 9.11 6.96
N SER A 58 0.95 8.69 7.38
CA SER A 58 2.09 9.56 7.62
C SER A 58 2.96 9.80 6.38
N LEU A 59 2.76 9.03 5.30
CA LEU A 59 3.53 9.09 4.04
C LEU A 59 3.21 10.32 3.17
#